data_AF-A0A243WA98-F1
#
_entry.id   AF-A0A243WA98-F1
#
_cell.length_a   1.000
_cell.length_b   1.000
_cell.length_c   1.000
_cell.angle_alpha   90.00
_cell.angle_beta   90.00
_cell.angle_gamma   90.00
#
_symmetry.space_group_name_H-M   'P 1'
#
loop_
_entity.id
_entity.type
_entity.pdbx_description
1 polymer ?
#
loop_
_entity_poly.entity_id
_entity_poly.type
_entity_poly.pdbx_seq_one_letter_code
_entity_poly.pdbx_strand_id
1 'polypeptide(L)'
;MLTIMLTPNETIQLLISNFPDLALKLQPVPRCGGFYRPLGQFALYTHQAILANQLTRLRQCFAVAEELLRRGNAYLAAAMETIYLPDLHLDDTPEGVALARQLMPTRLFQAYEHQRADILA
;
A
#
# COMPACT_ATOMS: atom_id res chain seq x y z
N MET A 1 -23.95 -11.37 -4.16
CA MET A 1 -23.22 -10.13 -3.86
C MET A 1 -22.24 -9.89 -5.00
N LEU A 2 -22.39 -8.82 -5.77
CA LEU A 2 -21.40 -8.43 -6.78
C LEU A 2 -20.21 -7.82 -6.05
N THR A 3 -19.08 -8.53 -6.02
CA THR A 3 -17.82 -7.99 -5.49
C THR A 3 -17.35 -6.91 -6.45
N ILE A 4 -17.54 -5.63 -6.09
CA ILE A 4 -17.02 -4.51 -6.87
C ILE A 4 -15.49 -4.57 -6.75
N MET A 5 -14.84 -5.05 -7.81
CA MET A 5 -13.38 -5.08 -7.92
C MET A 5 -12.88 -3.68 -8.21
N LEU A 6 -11.86 -3.23 -7.46
CA LEU A 6 -11.29 -1.90 -7.66
C LEU A 6 -10.55 -1.78 -9.00
N THR A 7 -10.95 -0.81 -9.79
CA THR A 7 -10.21 -0.30 -10.95
C THR A 7 -9.12 0.70 -10.52
N PRO A 8 -8.14 1.04 -11.37
CA PRO A 8 -7.14 2.08 -11.07
C PRO A 8 -7.75 3.42 -10.65
N ASN A 9 -8.87 3.83 -11.26
CA ASN A 9 -9.55 5.06 -10.90
C ASN A 9 -10.19 4.97 -9.50
N GLU A 10 -10.84 3.86 -9.17
CA GLU A 10 -11.42 3.67 -7.84
C GLU A 10 -10.35 3.57 -6.76
N THR A 11 -9.20 2.96 -7.06
CA THR A 11 -8.02 3.00 -6.18
C THR A 11 -7.55 4.43 -5.93
N ILE A 12 -7.41 5.25 -6.98
CA ILE A 12 -7.03 6.67 -6.83
C ILE A 12 -8.06 7.42 -5.97
N GLN A 13 -9.36 7.22 -6.21
CA GLN A 13 -10.41 7.87 -5.44
C GLN A 13 -10.39 7.43 -3.96
N LEU A 14 -10.17 6.15 -3.69
CA LEU A 14 -10.04 5.64 -2.33
C LEU A 14 -8.84 6.26 -1.62
N LEU A 15 -7.69 6.34 -2.29
CA LEU A 15 -6.48 6.94 -1.75
C LEU A 15 -6.67 8.44 -1.44
N ILE A 16 -7.25 9.20 -2.36
CA ILE A 16 -7.52 10.64 -2.16
C ILE A 16 -8.54 10.87 -1.04
N SER A 17 -9.58 10.04 -0.95
CA SER A 17 -10.61 10.18 0.09
C SER A 17 -10.06 9.94 1.49
N ASN A 18 -9.07 9.06 1.64
CA ASN A 18 -8.41 8.80 2.93
C ASN A 18 -7.24 9.75 3.19
N PHE A 19 -6.55 10.18 2.13
CA PHE A 19 -5.36 11.03 2.19
C PHE A 19 -5.48 12.18 1.18
N PRO A 20 -6.17 13.27 1.53
CA PRO A 20 -6.36 14.41 0.63
C PRO A 20 -5.03 15.00 0.10
N ASP A 21 -3.96 14.92 0.90
CA ASP A 21 -2.60 15.32 0.54
C ASP A 21 -2.06 14.62 -0.73
N LEU A 22 -2.58 13.42 -1.04
CA LEU A 22 -2.19 12.67 -2.25
C LEU A 22 -2.84 13.20 -3.52
N ALA A 23 -3.88 14.03 -3.44
CA ALA A 23 -4.62 14.51 -4.62
C ALA A 23 -3.70 15.19 -5.64
N LEU A 24 -2.77 16.03 -5.17
CA LEU A 24 -1.82 16.74 -6.03
C LEU A 24 -0.83 15.80 -6.75
N LYS A 25 -0.52 14.64 -6.14
CA LYS A 25 0.43 13.66 -6.70
C LYS A 25 -0.26 12.67 -7.64
N LEU A 26 -1.52 12.37 -7.37
CA LEU A 26 -2.32 11.38 -8.10
C LEU A 26 -3.12 11.98 -9.26
N GLN A 27 -3.27 13.31 -9.31
CA GLN A 27 -3.91 14.01 -10.41
C GLN A 27 -2.88 14.60 -11.40
N PRO A 28 -3.22 14.69 -12.70
CA PRO A 28 -4.38 14.07 -13.34
C PRO A 28 -4.24 12.54 -13.42
N VAL A 29 -5.38 11.87 -13.40
CA VAL A 29 -5.50 10.41 -13.58
C VAL A 29 -4.92 10.06 -14.95
N PRO A 30 -3.90 9.17 -15.03
CA PRO A 30 -3.26 8.84 -16.30
C PRO A 30 -4.25 8.18 -17.26
N ARG A 31 -4.17 8.56 -18.56
CA ARG A 31 -5.02 8.01 -19.63
C ARG A 31 -4.78 6.51 -19.88
N CYS A 32 -3.56 6.03 -19.63
CA CYS A 32 -3.23 4.61 -19.64
C CYS A 32 -3.31 4.10 -18.20
N GLY A 33 -4.47 3.55 -17.84
CA GLY A 33 -4.79 3.10 -16.49
C GLY A 33 -3.92 1.93 -16.04
N GLY A 34 -3.25 2.10 -14.91
CA GLY A 34 -2.47 1.05 -14.25
C GLY A 34 -2.26 1.41 -12.78
N PHE A 35 -1.98 0.40 -11.95
CA PHE A 35 -1.78 0.60 -10.51
C PHE A 35 -0.40 1.14 -10.15
N TYR A 36 0.55 1.15 -11.09
CA TYR A 36 1.94 1.50 -10.82
C TYR A 36 2.13 2.89 -10.22
N ARG A 37 1.66 3.93 -10.92
CA ARG A 37 1.76 5.31 -10.42
C ARG A 37 1.04 5.51 -9.08
N PRO A 38 -0.26 5.13 -8.92
CA PRO A 38 -0.95 5.39 -7.67
C PRO A 38 -0.35 4.62 -6.48
N LEU A 39 0.05 3.36 -6.67
CA LEU A 39 0.66 2.57 -5.60
C LEU A 39 2.05 3.07 -5.24
N GLY A 40 2.89 3.45 -6.20
CA GLY A 40 4.20 4.04 -5.91
C GLY A 40 4.08 5.37 -5.15
N GLN A 41 3.13 6.24 -5.52
CA GLN A 41 2.88 7.47 -4.75
C GLN A 41 2.36 7.19 -3.34
N PHE A 42 1.54 6.15 -3.18
CA PHE A 42 1.06 5.73 -1.88
C PHE A 42 2.18 5.12 -1.02
N ALA A 43 3.05 4.30 -1.60
CA ALA A 43 4.20 3.73 -0.93
C ALA A 43 5.16 4.81 -0.43
N LEU A 44 5.51 5.77 -1.28
CA LEU A 44 6.31 6.94 -0.89
C LEU A 44 5.69 7.72 0.27
N TYR A 45 4.37 7.90 0.26
CA TYR A 45 3.65 8.57 1.33
C TYR A 45 3.67 7.77 2.65
N THR A 46 3.50 6.45 2.58
CA THR A 46 3.64 5.56 3.74
C THR A 46 5.08 5.56 4.26
N HIS A 47 6.08 5.49 3.39
CA HIS A 47 7.50 5.54 3.76
C HIS A 47 7.85 6.85 4.46
N GLN A 48 7.32 7.99 3.99
CA GLN A 48 7.46 9.26 4.71
C GLN A 48 6.88 9.22 6.12
N ALA A 49 5.74 8.55 6.33
CA ALA A 49 5.17 8.37 7.67
C ALA A 49 6.02 7.46 8.56
N ILE A 50 6.68 6.45 8.00
CA ILE A 50 7.65 5.59 8.70
C ILE A 50 8.84 6.43 9.17
N LEU A 51 9.51 7.15 8.25
CA LEU A 51 10.68 7.98 8.57
C LEU A 51 10.37 9.07 9.60
N ALA A 52 9.16 9.64 9.56
CA ALA A 52 8.71 10.67 10.50
C ALA A 52 8.15 10.10 11.82
N ASN A 53 8.17 8.78 12.02
CA ASN A 53 7.59 8.08 13.17
C ASN A 53 6.12 8.47 13.45
N GLN A 54 5.35 8.72 12.40
CA GLN A 54 3.95 9.14 12.50
C GLN A 54 3.03 7.92 12.63
N LEU A 55 3.08 7.26 13.78
CA LEU A 55 2.41 5.97 14.01
C LEU A 55 0.91 5.98 13.69
N THR A 56 0.19 7.07 14.00
CA THR A 56 -1.24 7.18 13.68
C THR A 56 -1.49 7.21 12.17
N ARG A 57 -0.69 7.96 11.42
CA ARG A 57 -0.78 8.03 9.94
C ARG A 57 -0.37 6.69 9.33
N LEU A 58 0.66 6.05 9.87
CA LEU A 58 1.10 4.74 9.41
C LEU A 58 0.05 3.65 9.60
N ARG A 59 -0.63 3.62 10.76
CA ARG A 59 -1.78 2.71 10.99
C ARG A 59 -2.90 2.93 9.97
N GLN A 60 -3.20 4.20 9.63
CA GLN A 60 -4.18 4.52 8.59
C GLN A 60 -3.72 4.04 7.22
N CYS A 61 -2.46 4.25 6.85
CA CYS A 61 -1.90 3.73 5.60
C CYS A 61 -2.05 2.20 5.52
N PHE A 62 -1.69 1.47 6.57
CA PHE A 62 -1.83 0.00 6.58
C PHE A 62 -3.28 -0.46 6.56
N ALA A 63 -4.20 0.25 7.21
CA ALA A 63 -5.63 -0.05 7.11
C ALA A 63 -6.16 0.15 5.68
N VAL A 64 -5.73 1.21 4.99
CA VAL A 64 -6.12 1.45 3.59
C VAL A 64 -5.48 0.43 2.65
N ALA A 65 -4.21 0.05 2.88
CA ALA A 65 -3.54 -1.00 2.12
C ALA A 65 -4.23 -2.37 2.28
N GLU A 66 -4.66 -2.73 3.49
CA GLU A 66 -5.48 -3.92 3.75
C GLU A 66 -6.82 -3.85 2.98
N GLU A 67 -7.48 -2.70 2.96
CA GLU A 67 -8.73 -2.51 2.22
C GLU A 67 -8.54 -2.66 0.70
N LEU A 68 -7.41 -2.17 0.17
CA LEU A 68 -7.02 -2.36 -1.23
C LEU A 68 -6.83 -3.84 -1.56
N LEU A 69 -6.16 -4.61 -0.69
CA LEU A 69 -6.02 -6.06 -0.85
C LEU A 69 -7.37 -6.79 -0.74
N ARG A 70 -8.23 -6.36 0.18
CA ARG A 70 -9.53 -7.01 0.44
C ARG A 70 -10.53 -6.81 -0.71
N ARG A 71 -10.51 -5.66 -1.37
CA ARG A 71 -11.43 -5.30 -2.47
C ARG A 71 -10.81 -5.36 -3.85
N GLY A 72 -9.49 -5.48 -3.92
CA GLY A 72 -8.75 -5.61 -5.16
C GLY A 72 -9.03 -6.92 -5.88
N ASN A 73 -8.79 -6.92 -7.17
CA ASN A 73 -8.64 -8.15 -7.94
C ASN A 73 -7.21 -8.69 -7.80
N ALA A 74 -6.94 -9.87 -8.39
CA ALA A 74 -5.61 -10.46 -8.38
C ALA A 74 -4.52 -9.54 -8.95
N TYR A 75 -4.87 -8.68 -9.92
CA TYR A 75 -3.93 -7.72 -10.51
C TYR A 75 -3.53 -6.62 -9.52
N LEU A 76 -4.48 -6.09 -8.74
CA LEU A 76 -4.18 -5.12 -7.67
C LEU A 76 -3.40 -5.79 -6.53
N ALA A 77 -3.75 -7.02 -6.14
CA ALA A 77 -3.01 -7.76 -5.12
C ALA A 77 -1.53 -7.96 -5.52
N ALA A 78 -1.30 -8.44 -6.75
CA ALA A 78 0.05 -8.58 -7.29
C ALA A 78 0.79 -7.23 -7.37
N ALA A 79 0.10 -6.16 -7.75
CA ALA A 79 0.69 -4.81 -7.77
C ALA A 79 1.04 -4.29 -6.38
N MET A 80 0.26 -4.62 -5.34
CA MET A 80 0.59 -4.28 -3.96
C MET A 80 1.87 -5.00 -3.49
N GLU A 81 2.00 -6.28 -3.81
CA GLU A 81 3.17 -7.10 -3.45
C GLU A 81 4.44 -6.72 -4.21
N THR A 82 4.31 -6.25 -5.45
CA THR A 82 5.46 -5.93 -6.32
C THR A 82 5.85 -4.46 -6.35
N ILE A 83 4.99 -3.57 -5.82
CA ILE A 83 5.20 -2.11 -5.88
C ILE A 83 5.07 -1.50 -4.49
N TYR A 84 3.94 -1.70 -3.82
CA TYR A 84 3.69 -0.99 -2.56
C TYR A 84 4.58 -1.48 -1.41
N LEU A 85 4.60 -2.79 -1.16
CA LEU A 85 5.32 -3.37 -0.02
C LEU A 85 6.85 -3.25 -0.13
N PRO A 86 7.49 -3.53 -1.29
CA PRO A 86 8.93 -3.38 -1.44
C PRO A 86 9.42 -1.94 -1.22
N ASP A 87 8.65 -0.96 -1.68
CA ASP A 87 8.98 0.46 -1.56
C ASP A 87 8.87 1.00 -0.11
N LEU A 88 8.42 0.19 0.86
CA LEU A 88 8.36 0.60 2.27
C LEU A 88 9.68 0.41 3.01
N HIS A 89 10.60 -0.43 2.49
CA HIS A 89 11.92 -0.70 3.08
C HIS A 89 11.86 -1.13 4.57
N LEU A 90 10.80 -1.84 4.97
CA LEU A 90 10.61 -2.25 6.36
C LEU A 90 11.54 -3.39 6.77
N ASP A 91 12.01 -4.16 5.81
CA ASP A 91 12.91 -5.31 5.92
C ASP A 91 14.40 -4.92 6.02
N ASP A 92 14.76 -3.67 5.76
CA ASP A 92 16.14 -3.17 5.87
C ASP A 92 16.64 -3.12 7.33
N THR A 93 15.73 -3.14 8.31
CA THR A 93 16.05 -3.01 9.75
C THR A 93 15.18 -3.91 10.64
N PRO A 94 15.70 -4.41 11.78
CA PRO A 94 14.88 -5.11 12.77
C PRO A 94 13.69 -4.29 13.28
N GLU A 95 13.86 -2.97 13.40
CA GLU A 95 12.82 -2.04 13.83
C GLU A 95 11.67 -1.97 12.81
N GLY A 96 11.99 -1.92 11.51
CA GLY A 96 10.99 -1.94 10.46
C GLY A 96 10.19 -3.25 10.43
N VAL A 97 10.85 -4.40 10.63
CA VAL A 97 10.18 -5.71 10.75
C VAL A 97 9.24 -5.73 11.97
N ALA A 98 9.69 -5.22 13.11
CA ALA A 98 8.86 -5.12 14.31
C ALA A 98 7.65 -4.19 14.09
N LEU A 99 7.86 -3.07 13.38
CA LEU A 99 6.82 -2.11 13.04
C LEU A 99 5.76 -2.73 12.12
N ALA A 100 6.18 -3.48 11.10
CA ALA A 100 5.29 -4.22 10.21
C ALA A 100 4.43 -5.19 11.02
N ARG A 101 5.06 -6.02 11.87
CA ARG A 101 4.36 -7.00 12.71
C ARG A 101 3.37 -6.37 13.69
N GLN A 102 3.68 -5.19 14.21
CA GLN A 102 2.85 -4.52 15.21
C GLN A 102 1.64 -3.79 14.59
N LEU A 103 1.81 -3.23 13.40
CA LEU A 103 0.85 -2.26 12.86
C LEU A 103 0.10 -2.75 11.63
N MET A 104 0.66 -3.69 10.86
CA MET A 104 -0.03 -4.21 9.68
C MET A 104 -1.21 -5.11 10.08
N PRO A 105 -2.38 -4.93 9.46
CA PRO A 105 -3.46 -5.90 9.56
C PRO A 105 -3.08 -7.27 8.96
N THR A 106 -3.83 -8.31 9.32
CA THR A 106 -3.45 -9.70 9.08
C THR A 106 -3.10 -10.02 7.62
N ARG A 107 -3.91 -9.62 6.63
CA ARG A 107 -3.64 -10.02 5.23
C ARG A 107 -2.47 -9.24 4.64
N LEU A 108 -2.39 -7.95 4.95
CA LEU A 108 -1.25 -7.13 4.57
C LEU A 108 0.05 -7.67 5.17
N PHE A 109 0.03 -8.09 6.43
CA PHE A 109 1.19 -8.70 7.06
C PHE A 109 1.55 -10.05 6.42
N GLN A 110 0.57 -10.86 6.03
CA GLN A 110 0.80 -12.11 5.29
C GLN A 110 1.44 -11.87 3.93
N ALA A 111 0.98 -10.86 3.18
CA ALA A 111 1.57 -10.47 1.90
C ALA A 111 3.01 -9.97 2.06
N TYR A 112 3.28 -9.18 3.11
CA TYR A 112 4.62 -8.72 3.46
C TYR A 112 5.56 -9.89 3.83
N GLU A 113 5.11 -10.84 4.65
CA GLU A 113 5.91 -12.01 5.01
C GLU A 113 6.20 -12.92 3.80
N HIS A 114 5.24 -13.06 2.87
CA HIS A 114 5.45 -13.81 1.62
C HIS A 114 6.57 -13.18 0.80
N GLN A 115 6.49 -11.87 0.54
CA GLN A 115 7.54 -11.13 -0.17
C GLN A 115 8.90 -11.26 0.52
N ARG A 116 8.95 -11.13 1.85
CA ARG A 116 10.20 -11.24 2.61
C ARG A 116 10.80 -12.64 2.52
N ALA A 117 9.98 -13.68 2.51
CA ALA A 117 10.45 -15.05 2.32
C ALA A 117 11.08 -15.25 0.93
N ASP A 118 10.51 -14.65 -0.12
CA ASP A 118 11.06 -14.73 -1.48
C ASP A 118 12.41 -14.01 -1.64
N ILE A 119 12.63 -12.91 -0.90
CA ILE A 119 13.92 -12.18 -0.92
C ILE A 119 15.04 -12.97 -0.21
N LEU A 120 14.69 -13.78 0.80
CA LEU A 120 15.64 -14.54 1.61
C LEU A 120 15.95 -15.95 1.06
N ALA A 121 15.24 -16.39 0.01
CA ALA A 121 15.39 -17.70 -0.62
C ALA A 121 16.46 -17.69 -1.74
#